data_AF-A0A351JT80-F1
#
_entry.id   AF-A0A351JT80-F1
#
_cell.length_a   1.000
_cell.length_b   1.000
_cell.length_c   1.000
_cell.angle_alpha   90.00
_cell.angle_beta   90.00
_cell.angle_gamma   90.00
#
_symmetry.space_group_name_H-M   'P 1'
#
loop_
_entity.id
_entity.type
_entity.pdbx_description
1 polymer ?
#
loop_
_entity_poly.entity_id
_entity_poly.type
_entity_poly.pdbx_seq_one_letter_code
_entity_poly.pdbx_strand_id
1 'polypeptide(L)'
;MSLTDEQKTNFAGFFRTTLKQVGKICPQVIEKDGSLTLVSNWKDLIKCSETTIETPYSLILEDIYNQPSNLIDEDELLTSEQIMELFASLQEKGRLLRLNHIGFTYKPMSVKASIKHICNVSSQNGFQTLELDADHPKEEPIWMFVGDTKNWQDPMLEFIPLQDEITEKEVDYFLPNLHINIDSNLSFENIADSVSSVLKGTRNVHANYYGGYITQARIWVGVVSGINVHLDIATYSQNTRYTRKALLKPLNG
;
A
#
# COMPACT_ATOMS: atom_id res chain seq x y z
N MET A 1 -7.70 2.98 -21.05
CA MET A 1 -9.00 2.26 -21.16
C MET A 1 -9.35 1.82 -19.75
N SER A 2 -10.54 2.10 -19.25
CA SER A 2 -10.91 1.73 -17.87
C SER A 2 -11.06 0.21 -17.71
N LEU A 3 -10.84 -0.29 -16.50
CA LEU A 3 -11.08 -1.69 -16.14
C LEU A 3 -12.55 -2.07 -16.30
N THR A 4 -12.79 -3.30 -16.80
CA THR A 4 -14.11 -3.93 -16.84
C THR A 4 -14.57 -4.32 -15.43
N ASP A 5 -15.86 -4.62 -15.26
CA ASP A 5 -16.39 -5.06 -13.95
C ASP A 5 -15.84 -6.44 -13.54
N GLU A 6 -15.52 -7.30 -14.51
CA GLU A 6 -14.83 -8.57 -14.28
C GLU A 6 -13.41 -8.33 -13.75
N GLN A 7 -12.66 -7.41 -14.35
CA GLN A 7 -11.32 -7.02 -13.91
C GLN A 7 -11.34 -6.43 -12.49
N LYS A 8 -12.31 -5.57 -12.17
CA LYS A 8 -12.50 -5.03 -10.81
C LYS A 8 -12.81 -6.14 -9.80
N THR A 9 -13.65 -7.11 -10.19
CA THR A 9 -14.00 -8.27 -9.37
C THR A 9 -12.77 -9.14 -9.08
N ASN A 10 -11.97 -9.44 -10.11
CA ASN A 10 -10.75 -10.22 -9.98
C ASN A 10 -9.74 -9.53 -9.06
N PHE A 11 -9.56 -8.22 -9.20
CA PHE A 11 -8.72 -7.43 -8.30
C PHE A 11 -9.23 -7.44 -6.85
N ALA A 12 -10.54 -7.30 -6.63
CA ALA A 12 -11.13 -7.37 -5.30
C ALA A 12 -10.89 -8.74 -4.63
N GLY A 13 -11.10 -9.85 -5.34
CA GLY A 13 -10.84 -11.19 -4.81
C GLY A 13 -9.37 -11.41 -4.43
N PHE A 14 -8.43 -10.94 -5.27
CA PHE A 14 -7.01 -10.96 -4.96
C PHE A 14 -6.67 -10.13 -3.71
N PHE A 15 -7.15 -8.88 -3.67
CA PHE A 15 -6.89 -7.96 -2.56
C PHE A 15 -7.48 -8.50 -1.25
N ARG A 16 -8.69 -9.07 -1.28
CA ARG A 16 -9.31 -9.75 -0.15
C ARG A 16 -8.44 -10.89 0.37
N THR A 17 -7.95 -11.74 -0.53
CA THR A 17 -7.11 -12.88 -0.15
C THR A 17 -5.83 -12.41 0.54
N THR A 18 -5.22 -11.34 0.04
CA THR A 18 -4.03 -10.74 0.63
C THR A 18 -4.32 -10.12 1.99
N LEU A 19 -5.39 -9.32 2.11
CA LEU A 19 -5.84 -8.75 3.39
C LEU A 19 -6.14 -9.83 4.43
N LYS A 20 -6.71 -10.97 4.03
CA LYS A 20 -6.98 -12.08 4.95
C LYS A 20 -5.71 -12.59 5.61
N GLN A 21 -4.61 -12.65 4.87
CA GLN A 21 -3.33 -13.06 5.43
C GLN A 21 -2.73 -11.98 6.33
N VAL A 22 -2.81 -10.72 5.92
CA VAL A 22 -2.41 -9.58 6.76
C VAL A 22 -3.20 -9.58 8.09
N GLY A 23 -4.48 -9.95 8.07
CA GLY A 23 -5.30 -10.07 9.28
C GLY A 23 -4.87 -11.15 10.27
N LYS A 24 -4.03 -12.11 9.86
CA LYS A 24 -3.42 -13.07 10.79
C LYS A 24 -2.37 -12.42 11.70
N ILE A 25 -1.80 -11.29 11.28
CA ILE A 25 -0.75 -10.56 12.01
C ILE A 25 -1.21 -9.17 12.46
N CYS A 26 -2.33 -8.66 11.92
CA CYS A 26 -2.87 -7.34 12.17
C CYS A 26 -4.30 -7.45 12.72
N PRO A 27 -4.53 -7.21 14.03
CA PRO A 27 -5.87 -7.31 14.61
C PRO A 27 -6.85 -6.26 14.07
N GLN A 28 -6.35 -5.22 13.39
CA GLN A 28 -7.15 -4.19 12.73
C GLN A 28 -7.75 -4.64 11.38
N VAL A 29 -7.49 -5.86 10.91
CA VAL A 29 -8.24 -6.45 9.80
C VAL A 29 -9.31 -7.38 10.38
N ILE A 30 -10.57 -6.98 10.26
CA ILE A 30 -11.71 -7.65 10.88
C ILE A 30 -12.55 -8.32 9.79
N GLU A 31 -12.84 -9.61 9.94
CA GLU A 31 -13.80 -10.32 9.10
C GLU A 31 -15.21 -10.18 9.70
N LYS A 32 -16.13 -9.58 8.94
CA LYS A 32 -17.53 -9.41 9.34
C LYS A 32 -18.44 -9.43 8.11
N ASP A 33 -19.55 -10.17 8.21
CA ASP A 33 -20.58 -10.25 7.17
C ASP A 33 -20.01 -10.61 5.78
N GLY A 34 -19.04 -11.53 5.74
CA GLY A 34 -18.36 -11.96 4.51
C GLY A 34 -17.33 -10.98 3.94
N SER A 35 -17.17 -9.81 4.55
CA SER A 35 -16.21 -8.77 4.14
C SER A 35 -15.03 -8.70 5.11
N LEU A 36 -13.85 -8.35 4.61
CA LEU A 36 -12.70 -7.94 5.42
C LEU A 36 -12.67 -6.42 5.50
N THR A 37 -12.53 -5.90 6.71
CA THR A 37 -12.50 -4.45 6.96
C THR A 37 -11.19 -4.09 7.64
N LEU A 38 -10.42 -3.21 7.02
CA LEU A 38 -9.29 -2.55 7.65
C LEU A 38 -9.83 -1.37 8.47
N VAL A 39 -9.56 -1.38 9.78
CA VAL A 39 -10.00 -0.32 10.70
C VAL A 39 -8.81 0.46 11.27
N SER A 40 -8.99 1.76 11.48
CA SER A 40 -8.09 2.59 12.29
C SER A 40 -8.92 3.32 13.33
N ASN A 41 -8.59 3.18 14.61
CA ASN A 41 -9.37 3.75 15.72
C ASN A 41 -10.90 3.51 15.58
N TRP A 42 -11.29 2.25 15.34
CA TRP A 42 -12.69 1.81 15.21
C TRP A 42 -13.48 2.42 14.04
N LYS A 43 -12.79 3.01 13.07
CA LYS A 43 -13.39 3.53 11.85
C LYS A 43 -12.83 2.79 10.64
N ASP A 44 -13.70 2.55 9.67
CA ASP A 44 -13.36 1.81 8.46
C ASP A 44 -12.49 2.66 7.54
N LEU A 45 -11.33 2.12 7.14
CA LEU A 45 -10.46 2.70 6.11
C LEU A 45 -10.76 2.08 4.74
N ILE A 46 -10.81 0.75 4.71
CA ILE A 46 -11.12 -0.04 3.50
C ILE A 46 -11.98 -1.23 3.93
N LYS A 47 -13.02 -1.51 3.15
CA LYS A 47 -13.81 -2.74 3.22
C LYS A 47 -13.66 -3.49 1.91
N CYS A 48 -13.48 -4.79 1.98
CA CYS A 48 -13.27 -5.64 0.81
C CYS A 48 -14.14 -6.89 0.90
N SER A 49 -15.01 -7.07 -0.08
CA SER A 49 -15.76 -8.30 -0.32
C SER A 49 -15.05 -9.14 -1.39
N GLU A 50 -15.64 -10.28 -1.78
CA GLU A 50 -15.09 -11.09 -2.88
C GLU A 50 -15.13 -10.35 -4.23
N THR A 51 -15.98 -9.33 -4.38
CA THR A 51 -16.24 -8.67 -5.67
C THR A 51 -16.03 -7.16 -5.64
N THR A 52 -15.90 -6.55 -4.46
CA THR A 52 -15.80 -5.09 -4.31
C THR A 52 -14.72 -4.68 -3.32
N ILE A 53 -14.09 -3.54 -3.61
CA ILE A 53 -13.29 -2.77 -2.67
C ILE A 53 -14.02 -1.45 -2.46
N GLU A 54 -14.30 -1.13 -1.20
CA GLU A 54 -14.99 0.07 -0.77
C GLU A 54 -14.07 0.87 0.16
N THR A 55 -13.98 2.17 -0.07
CA THR A 55 -13.26 3.09 0.80
C THR A 55 -13.98 4.44 0.79
N PRO A 56 -13.94 5.22 1.89
CA PRO A 56 -14.48 6.59 1.89
C PRO A 56 -13.87 7.47 0.78
N TYR A 57 -12.68 7.12 0.29
CA TYR A 57 -11.93 7.82 -0.75
C TYR A 57 -12.24 7.28 -2.16
N SER A 58 -13.50 7.03 -2.49
CA SER A 58 -13.92 6.27 -3.68
C SER A 58 -13.39 6.83 -5.01
N LEU A 59 -13.18 8.14 -5.12
CA LEU A 59 -12.60 8.77 -6.32
C LEU A 59 -11.19 8.25 -6.65
N ILE A 60 -10.44 7.79 -5.64
CA ILE A 60 -9.09 7.25 -5.84
C ILE A 60 -9.14 5.88 -6.48
N LEU A 61 -10.08 5.02 -6.05
CA LEU A 61 -10.32 3.73 -6.71
C LEU A 61 -10.78 3.94 -8.15
N GLU A 62 -11.61 4.94 -8.42
CA GLU A 62 -12.00 5.31 -9.79
C GLU A 62 -10.80 5.75 -10.63
N ASP A 63 -9.93 6.63 -10.11
CA ASP A 63 -8.70 7.06 -10.80
C ASP A 63 -7.79 5.86 -11.12
N ILE A 64 -7.62 4.93 -10.16
CA ILE A 64 -6.86 3.67 -10.34
C ILE A 64 -7.47 2.81 -11.44
N TYR A 65 -8.79 2.60 -11.43
CA TYR A 65 -9.47 1.74 -12.40
C TYR A 65 -9.55 2.36 -13.80
N ASN A 66 -9.44 3.68 -13.92
CA ASN A 66 -9.53 4.37 -15.21
C ASN A 66 -8.21 4.42 -15.97
N GLN A 67 -7.09 4.14 -15.30
CA GLN A 67 -5.75 4.21 -15.87
C GLN A 67 -4.94 2.95 -15.52
N PRO A 68 -5.36 1.77 -16.03
CA PRO A 68 -4.59 0.56 -15.80
C PRO A 68 -3.20 0.64 -16.43
N SER A 69 -2.26 -0.06 -15.80
CA SER A 69 -0.90 -0.26 -16.28
C SER A 69 -0.90 -0.93 -17.65
N ASN A 70 0.05 -0.51 -18.49
CA ASN A 70 0.33 -1.19 -19.76
C ASN A 70 1.16 -2.47 -19.56
N LEU A 71 1.68 -2.71 -18.35
CA LEU A 71 2.35 -3.97 -18.04
C LEU A 71 1.33 -5.10 -18.12
N ILE A 72 1.54 -6.00 -19.07
CA ILE A 72 0.80 -7.24 -19.20
C ILE A 72 1.76 -8.31 -18.70
N ASP A 73 1.50 -8.88 -17.54
CA ASP A 73 2.19 -10.13 -17.20
C ASP A 73 1.41 -10.95 -16.16
N GLU A 74 0.53 -11.82 -16.66
CA GLU A 74 -0.14 -12.85 -15.85
C GLU A 74 0.83 -13.98 -15.47
N ASP A 75 1.89 -14.20 -16.27
CA ASP A 75 2.90 -15.24 -16.04
C ASP A 75 3.85 -14.90 -14.87
N GLU A 76 3.79 -13.65 -14.41
CA GLU A 76 4.62 -13.12 -13.33
C GLU A 76 3.83 -12.77 -12.05
N LEU A 77 2.52 -13.00 -12.00
CA LEU A 77 1.74 -12.80 -10.80
C LEU A 77 2.04 -13.88 -9.75
N LEU A 78 2.37 -13.48 -8.52
CA LEU A 78 2.44 -14.43 -7.42
C LEU A 78 1.05 -15.00 -7.13
N THR A 79 0.98 -16.33 -7.09
CA THR A 79 -0.25 -17.01 -6.69
C THR A 79 -0.57 -16.69 -5.22
N SER A 80 -1.84 -16.81 -4.86
CA SER A 80 -2.25 -16.69 -3.45
C SER A 80 -1.48 -17.64 -2.54
N GLU A 81 -1.11 -18.83 -3.03
CA GLU A 81 -0.28 -19.81 -2.31
C GLU A 81 1.12 -19.28 -2.05
N GLN A 82 1.78 -18.71 -3.07
CA GLN A 82 3.11 -18.11 -2.91
C GLN A 82 3.11 -16.92 -1.94
N ILE A 83 2.06 -16.08 -1.96
CA ILE A 83 1.91 -14.99 -0.99
C ILE A 83 1.75 -15.55 0.43
N MET A 84 0.96 -16.62 0.59
CA MET A 84 0.79 -17.28 1.89
C MET A 84 2.08 -17.90 2.41
N GLU A 85 2.83 -18.58 1.55
CA GLU A 85 4.12 -19.17 1.90
C GLU A 85 5.16 -18.09 2.26
N LEU A 86 5.17 -16.98 1.51
CA LEU A 86 6.04 -15.85 1.80
C LEU A 86 5.74 -15.25 3.16
N PHE A 87 4.46 -14.97 3.46
CA PHE A 87 4.08 -14.49 4.78
C PHE A 87 4.36 -15.50 5.88
N ALA A 88 4.15 -16.80 5.66
CA ALA A 88 4.50 -17.83 6.64
C ALA A 88 6.02 -17.85 6.93
N SER A 89 6.86 -17.77 5.88
CA SER A 89 8.32 -17.69 5.98
C SER A 89 8.78 -16.43 6.72
N LEU A 90 8.21 -15.27 6.39
CA LEU A 90 8.53 -14.01 7.05
C LEU A 90 8.00 -13.92 8.49
N GLN A 91 6.91 -14.63 8.82
CA GLN A 91 6.29 -14.62 10.15
C GLN A 91 7.03 -15.48 11.17
N GLU A 92 7.93 -16.37 10.76
CA GLU A 92 8.63 -17.28 11.67
C GLU A 92 9.29 -16.50 12.83
N LYS A 93 8.97 -16.88 14.07
CA LYS A 93 9.46 -16.23 15.32
C LYS A 93 8.97 -14.78 15.56
N GLY A 94 7.84 -14.37 14.98
CA GLY A 94 7.19 -13.09 15.33
C GLY A 94 7.91 -11.87 14.76
N ARG A 95 8.40 -12.00 13.52
CA ARG A 95 9.25 -11.02 12.86
C ARG A 95 8.47 -9.95 12.09
N LEU A 96 7.28 -10.27 11.57
CA LEU A 96 6.33 -9.24 11.15
C LEU A 96 5.55 -8.75 12.37
N LEU A 97 5.45 -7.44 12.49
CA LEU A 97 4.97 -6.77 13.69
C LEU A 97 3.53 -6.29 13.53
N ARG A 98 3.23 -5.61 12.42
CA ARG A 98 1.91 -5.03 12.14
C ARG A 98 1.82 -4.53 10.70
N LEU A 99 0.59 -4.34 10.22
CA LEU A 99 0.35 -3.52 9.04
C LEU A 99 0.65 -2.05 9.37
N ASN A 100 1.53 -1.42 8.61
CA ASN A 100 1.83 -0.01 8.72
C ASN A 100 0.83 0.81 7.91
N HIS A 101 0.76 0.59 6.60
CA HIS A 101 -0.22 1.27 5.75
C HIS A 101 -0.54 0.44 4.50
N ILE A 102 -1.65 0.79 3.86
CA ILE A 102 -1.93 0.41 2.48
C ILE A 102 -1.85 1.67 1.65
N GLY A 103 -0.97 1.68 0.66
CA GLY A 103 -0.70 2.84 -0.15
C GLY A 103 -1.17 2.69 -1.59
N PHE A 104 -1.53 3.83 -2.15
CA PHE A 104 -2.01 3.97 -3.51
C PHE A 104 -1.19 5.03 -4.23
N THR A 105 -0.53 4.64 -5.31
CA THR A 105 0.09 5.57 -6.25
C THR A 105 -0.73 5.59 -7.53
N TYR A 106 -1.20 6.78 -7.92
CA TYR A 106 -2.13 6.92 -9.02
C TYR A 106 -1.97 8.28 -9.70
N LYS A 107 -2.51 8.39 -10.91
CA LYS A 107 -2.47 9.61 -11.70
C LYS A 107 -3.87 10.22 -11.74
N PRO A 108 -4.20 11.20 -10.87
CA PRO A 108 -5.51 11.85 -10.91
C PRO A 108 -5.64 12.78 -12.12
N MET A 109 -6.87 13.07 -12.54
CA MET A 109 -7.13 14.15 -13.51
C MET A 109 -6.67 15.53 -13.01
N SER A 110 -6.69 15.74 -11.69
CA SER A 110 -6.17 16.94 -11.05
C SER A 110 -5.64 16.62 -9.66
N VAL A 111 -4.32 16.73 -9.49
CA VAL A 111 -3.65 16.52 -8.19
C VAL A 111 -4.27 17.41 -7.11
N LYS A 112 -4.48 18.70 -7.40
CA LYS A 112 -5.10 19.65 -6.47
C LYS A 112 -6.51 19.22 -6.06
N ALA A 113 -7.34 18.75 -7.00
CA ALA A 113 -8.69 18.29 -6.67
C ALA A 113 -8.66 17.00 -5.84
N SER A 114 -7.73 16.10 -6.14
CA SER A 114 -7.53 14.85 -5.40
C SER A 114 -7.11 15.10 -3.95
N ILE A 115 -6.11 15.98 -3.72
CA ILE A 115 -5.68 16.40 -2.38
C ILE A 115 -6.86 17.00 -1.60
N LYS A 116 -7.58 17.95 -2.21
CA LYS A 116 -8.74 18.58 -1.58
C LYS A 116 -9.82 17.56 -1.21
N HIS A 117 -10.09 16.59 -2.10
CA HIS A 117 -11.03 15.52 -1.83
C HIS A 117 -10.59 14.67 -0.64
N ILE A 118 -9.33 14.21 -0.61
CA ILE A 118 -8.77 13.41 0.48
C ILE A 118 -8.86 14.17 1.81
N CYS A 119 -8.46 15.44 1.85
CA CYS A 119 -8.56 16.27 3.06
C CYS A 119 -10.01 16.40 3.55
N ASN A 120 -10.95 16.67 2.63
CA ASN A 120 -12.36 16.80 2.98
C ASN A 120 -12.94 15.49 3.52
N VAL A 121 -12.77 14.39 2.81
CA VAL A 121 -13.26 13.06 3.22
C VAL A 121 -12.65 12.64 4.54
N SER A 122 -11.34 12.85 4.72
CA SER A 122 -10.65 12.53 5.98
C SER A 122 -11.26 13.30 7.14
N SER A 123 -11.45 14.62 6.99
CA SER A 123 -12.05 15.44 8.03
C SER A 123 -13.49 15.00 8.38
N GLN A 124 -14.30 14.65 7.38
CA GLN A 124 -15.68 14.18 7.57
C GLN A 124 -15.74 12.84 8.29
N ASN A 125 -14.76 11.97 8.05
CA ASN A 125 -14.60 10.70 8.74
C ASN A 125 -13.83 10.85 10.07
N GLY A 126 -13.48 12.09 10.47
CA GLY A 126 -12.76 12.39 11.70
C GLY A 126 -11.36 11.78 11.77
N PHE A 127 -10.70 11.71 10.62
CA PHE A 127 -9.26 11.49 10.46
C PHE A 127 -8.57 12.81 10.10
N GLN A 128 -7.24 12.81 10.24
CA GLN A 128 -6.39 13.89 9.78
C GLN A 128 -5.62 13.42 8.55
N THR A 129 -5.55 14.28 7.52
CA THR A 129 -4.59 14.10 6.44
C THR A 129 -3.25 14.68 6.87
N LEU A 130 -2.21 13.89 6.70
CA LEU A 130 -0.84 14.26 6.98
C LEU A 130 -0.02 14.20 5.71
N GLU A 131 1.01 15.01 5.61
CA GLU A 131 2.05 14.87 4.60
C GLU A 131 3.37 14.49 5.26
N LEU A 132 4.20 13.73 4.55
CA LEU A 132 5.59 13.54 4.94
C LEU A 132 6.36 14.82 4.61
N ASP A 133 6.57 15.65 5.63
CA ASP A 133 7.45 16.82 5.55
C ASP A 133 8.88 16.32 5.54
N ALA A 134 9.38 16.05 4.34
CA ALA A 134 10.81 16.04 4.13
C ALA A 134 11.21 17.47 3.77
N ASP A 135 12.38 17.89 4.24
CA ASP A 135 13.14 19.02 3.68
C ASP A 135 13.52 18.78 2.19
N HIS A 136 12.63 18.17 1.39
CA HIS A 136 12.74 17.82 -0.01
C HIS A 136 12.17 18.93 -0.89
N PRO A 137 12.74 19.11 -2.10
CA PRO A 137 12.34 20.16 -3.02
C PRO A 137 10.85 20.05 -3.39
N LYS A 138 10.20 21.20 -3.59
CA LYS A 138 8.78 21.38 -3.95
C LYS A 138 8.31 20.66 -5.23
N GLU A 139 9.20 19.93 -5.90
CA GLU A 139 8.99 19.26 -7.19
C GLU A 139 8.72 17.76 -7.05
N GLU A 140 8.78 17.20 -5.84
CA GLU A 140 8.48 15.79 -5.59
C GLU A 140 6.97 15.53 -5.37
N PRO A 141 6.49 14.31 -5.67
CA PRO A 141 5.11 13.93 -5.38
C PRO A 141 4.80 14.08 -3.88
N ILE A 142 3.57 14.48 -3.56
CA ILE A 142 3.14 14.64 -2.17
C ILE A 142 2.74 13.28 -1.61
N TRP A 143 3.42 12.84 -0.55
CA TRP A 143 3.08 11.61 0.16
C TRP A 143 2.10 11.93 1.27
N MET A 144 0.82 11.59 1.04
CA MET A 144 -0.24 11.84 2.01
C MET A 144 -0.56 10.59 2.80
N PHE A 145 -0.71 10.73 4.11
CA PHE A 145 -1.14 9.67 5.00
C PHE A 145 -2.46 10.03 5.69
N VAL A 146 -3.35 9.06 5.81
CA VAL A 146 -4.65 9.24 6.46
C VAL A 146 -4.90 8.13 7.47
N GLY A 147 -5.22 8.50 8.71
CA GLY A 147 -5.53 7.56 9.78
C GLY A 147 -5.47 8.22 11.15
N ASP A 148 -5.40 7.42 12.21
CA ASP A 148 -5.25 7.94 13.58
C ASP A 148 -3.78 8.25 13.90
N THR A 149 -3.51 9.51 14.24
CA THR A 149 -2.18 9.99 14.64
C THR A 149 -1.89 9.77 16.12
N LYS A 150 -2.92 9.59 16.94
CA LYS A 150 -2.76 9.38 18.39
C LYS A 150 -2.24 7.98 18.67
N ASN A 151 -2.78 6.99 17.95
CA ASN A 151 -2.32 5.62 18.01
C ASN A 151 -1.39 5.29 16.83
N TRP A 152 -0.09 5.54 17.00
CA TRP A 152 0.91 5.27 15.96
C TRP A 152 0.95 3.81 15.49
N GLN A 153 0.38 2.87 16.26
CA GLN A 153 0.32 1.45 15.91
C GLN A 153 -0.81 1.12 14.93
N ASP A 154 -1.83 1.97 14.81
CA ASP A 154 -2.93 1.70 13.90
C ASP A 154 -2.50 1.82 12.43
N PRO A 155 -3.09 1.04 11.52
CA PRO A 155 -2.77 1.16 10.10
C PRO A 155 -3.26 2.50 9.55
N MET A 156 -2.58 3.02 8.52
CA MET A 156 -3.00 4.22 7.78
C MET A 156 -3.27 3.86 6.32
N LEU A 157 -3.92 4.77 5.59
CA LEU A 157 -3.85 4.80 4.13
C LEU A 157 -2.76 5.76 3.69
N GLU A 158 -2.06 5.42 2.62
CA GLU A 158 -1.14 6.32 1.93
C GLU A 158 -1.67 6.64 0.53
N PHE A 159 -1.53 7.89 0.12
CA PHE A 159 -1.93 8.37 -1.19
C PHE A 159 -0.81 9.20 -1.80
N ILE A 160 -0.38 8.78 -2.98
CA ILE A 160 0.68 9.44 -3.76
C ILE A 160 0.10 9.81 -5.14
N PRO A 161 -0.56 10.98 -5.26
CA PRO A 161 -1.02 11.49 -6.54
C PRO A 161 0.16 12.02 -7.35
N LEU A 162 0.45 11.35 -8.47
CA LEU A 162 1.54 11.73 -9.35
C LEU A 162 1.18 12.87 -10.30
N GLN A 163 2.16 13.75 -10.58
CA GLN A 163 2.06 14.81 -11.59
C GLN A 163 2.46 14.29 -12.98
N ASP A 164 2.17 15.07 -14.03
CA ASP A 164 2.40 14.67 -15.43
C ASP A 164 3.88 14.50 -15.82
N GLU A 165 4.83 15.02 -15.04
CA GLU A 165 6.27 15.04 -15.36
C GLU A 165 7.04 13.82 -14.80
N ILE A 166 6.53 12.61 -15.03
CA ILE A 166 7.22 11.36 -14.68
C ILE A 166 7.69 10.68 -15.95
N THR A 167 8.92 10.15 -15.95
CA THR A 167 9.47 9.50 -17.13
C THR A 167 8.63 8.27 -17.51
N GLU A 168 8.43 8.00 -18.81
CA GLU A 168 7.61 6.86 -19.29
C GLU A 168 8.02 5.51 -18.64
N LYS A 169 9.31 5.33 -18.37
CA LYS A 169 9.85 4.10 -17.78
C LYS A 169 9.51 3.93 -16.29
N GLU A 170 9.30 5.02 -15.58
CA GLU A 170 8.83 5.03 -14.18
C GLU A 170 7.30 4.89 -14.13
N VAL A 171 6.58 5.42 -15.14
CA VAL A 171 5.11 5.30 -15.24
C VAL A 171 4.67 3.84 -15.28
N ASP A 172 5.27 2.98 -16.12
CA ASP A 172 4.78 1.60 -16.30
C ASP A 172 4.95 0.73 -15.04
N TYR A 173 6.06 0.88 -14.31
CA TYR A 173 6.33 0.10 -13.09
C TYR A 173 5.58 0.63 -11.86
N PHE A 174 5.28 1.93 -11.81
CA PHE A 174 4.70 2.59 -10.62
C PHE A 174 3.24 3.02 -10.76
N LEU A 175 2.59 2.90 -11.93
CA LEU A 175 1.21 3.35 -12.11
C LEU A 175 0.28 2.33 -12.80
N PRO A 176 -0.97 2.16 -12.31
CA PRO A 176 -1.40 2.46 -10.95
C PRO A 176 -0.80 1.42 -10.00
N ASN A 177 -0.45 1.85 -8.79
CA ASN A 177 0.18 0.99 -7.80
C ASN A 177 -0.70 0.85 -6.56
N LEU A 178 -0.83 -0.39 -6.09
CA LEU A 178 -1.23 -0.70 -4.73
C LEU A 178 -0.04 -1.34 -4.02
N HIS A 179 0.29 -0.86 -2.82
CA HIS A 179 1.26 -1.53 -1.99
C HIS A 179 0.77 -1.73 -0.55
N ILE A 180 1.19 -2.84 0.04
CA ILE A 180 0.85 -3.21 1.41
C ILE A 180 2.15 -3.16 2.20
N ASN A 181 2.23 -2.24 3.16
CA ASN A 181 3.43 -2.00 3.95
C ASN A 181 3.33 -2.63 5.34
N ILE A 182 4.25 -3.52 5.67
CA ILE A 182 4.26 -4.29 6.92
C ILE A 182 5.54 -3.97 7.69
N ASP A 183 5.37 -3.54 8.95
CA ASP A 183 6.49 -3.34 9.88
C ASP A 183 7.12 -4.70 10.24
N SER A 184 8.46 -4.78 10.22
CA SER A 184 9.18 -5.97 10.69
C SER A 184 10.39 -5.62 11.56
N ASN A 185 10.97 -6.63 12.21
CA ASN A 185 12.28 -6.52 12.87
C ASN A 185 13.42 -7.16 12.04
N LEU A 186 13.20 -7.36 10.74
CA LEU A 186 14.14 -8.00 9.84
C LEU A 186 15.15 -7.03 9.24
N SER A 187 16.32 -7.56 8.86
CA SER A 187 17.23 -6.86 7.95
C SER A 187 16.75 -7.02 6.51
N PHE A 188 17.25 -6.19 5.60
CA PHE A 188 16.97 -6.35 4.18
C PHE A 188 17.40 -7.73 3.66
N GLU A 189 18.58 -8.20 4.05
CA GLU A 189 19.16 -9.48 3.63
C GLU A 189 18.26 -10.64 4.05
N ASN A 190 17.77 -10.63 5.31
CA ASN A 190 16.85 -11.67 5.78
C ASN A 190 15.54 -11.69 4.98
N ILE A 191 15.02 -10.51 4.59
CA ILE A 191 13.80 -10.44 3.76
C ILE A 191 14.11 -10.98 2.37
N ALA A 192 15.21 -10.54 1.75
CA ALA A 192 15.63 -10.97 0.43
C ALA A 192 15.89 -12.49 0.36
N ASP A 193 16.49 -13.06 1.40
CA ASP A 193 16.71 -14.51 1.53
C ASP A 193 15.38 -15.27 1.63
N SER A 194 14.44 -14.80 2.47
CA SER A 194 13.09 -15.38 2.55
C SER A 194 12.37 -15.34 1.20
N VAL A 195 12.39 -14.20 0.52
CA VAL A 195 11.78 -14.06 -0.82
C VAL A 195 12.44 -15.01 -1.82
N SER A 196 13.77 -15.05 -1.85
CA SER A 196 14.51 -15.92 -2.77
C SER A 196 14.23 -17.40 -2.52
N SER A 197 14.07 -17.80 -1.26
CA SER A 197 13.79 -19.19 -0.88
C SER A 197 12.39 -19.65 -1.30
N VAL A 198 11.37 -18.81 -1.10
CA VAL A 198 9.96 -19.13 -1.41
C VAL A 198 9.70 -19.01 -2.92
N LEU A 199 10.25 -17.96 -3.54
CA LEU A 199 10.00 -17.63 -4.95
C LEU A 199 11.08 -18.19 -5.90
N LYS A 200 12.02 -18.99 -5.39
CA LYS A 200 13.08 -19.67 -6.17
C LYS A 200 13.93 -18.73 -7.04
N GLY A 201 14.23 -17.54 -6.53
CA GLY A 201 15.18 -16.59 -7.14
C GLY A 201 14.71 -15.88 -8.42
N THR A 202 13.44 -15.97 -8.80
CA THR A 202 12.93 -15.33 -10.03
C THR A 202 12.51 -13.87 -9.85
N ARG A 203 12.46 -13.36 -8.63
CA ARG A 203 11.91 -12.04 -8.28
C ARG A 203 12.96 -11.12 -7.69
N ASN A 204 13.04 -9.90 -8.21
CA ASN A 204 13.90 -8.85 -7.65
C ASN A 204 13.26 -8.24 -6.40
N VAL A 205 14.03 -8.19 -5.32
CA VAL A 205 13.70 -7.40 -4.12
C VAL A 205 14.42 -6.08 -4.21
N HIS A 206 13.66 -4.98 -4.24
CA HIS A 206 14.23 -3.63 -4.34
C HIS A 206 14.43 -3.04 -2.94
N ALA A 207 15.62 -2.49 -2.68
CA ALA A 207 15.90 -1.77 -1.46
C ALA A 207 15.48 -0.30 -1.60
N ASN A 208 14.60 0.17 -0.70
CA ASN A 208 14.28 1.58 -0.55
C ASN A 208 15.13 2.18 0.56
N TYR A 209 15.65 3.38 0.32
CA TYR A 209 16.57 4.08 1.22
C TYR A 209 15.93 5.33 1.79
N TYR A 210 16.16 5.61 3.08
CA TYR A 210 15.87 6.88 3.70
C TYR A 210 17.02 7.27 4.64
N GLY A 211 17.58 8.46 4.46
CA GLY A 211 18.72 8.93 5.26
C GLY A 211 19.97 8.03 5.17
N GLY A 212 20.16 7.33 4.04
CA GLY A 212 21.29 6.41 3.82
C GLY A 212 21.09 4.99 4.39
N TYR A 213 19.96 4.70 5.03
CA TYR A 213 19.63 3.37 5.55
C TYR A 213 18.60 2.69 4.66
N ILE A 214 18.73 1.38 4.47
CA ILE A 214 17.69 0.57 3.82
C ILE A 214 16.52 0.45 4.79
N THR A 215 15.42 1.16 4.51
CA THR A 215 14.24 1.18 5.37
C THR A 215 13.21 0.13 4.97
N GLN A 216 13.22 -0.31 3.72
CA GLN A 216 12.19 -1.21 3.23
C GLN A 216 12.71 -2.10 2.10
N ALA A 217 12.27 -3.35 2.11
CA ALA A 217 12.36 -4.27 0.99
C ALA A 217 11.03 -4.27 0.22
N ARG A 218 11.04 -3.81 -1.02
CA ARG A 218 9.89 -3.81 -1.93
C ARG A 218 9.93 -5.05 -2.81
N ILE A 219 8.87 -5.84 -2.73
CA ILE A 219 8.70 -7.10 -3.45
C ILE A 219 7.59 -6.89 -4.47
N TRP A 220 7.90 -7.02 -5.76
CA TRP A 220 6.89 -6.95 -6.79
C TRP A 220 6.08 -8.25 -6.81
N VAL A 221 4.77 -8.12 -6.61
CA VAL A 221 3.85 -9.25 -6.56
C VAL A 221 3.33 -9.59 -7.95
N GLY A 222 3.23 -8.60 -8.84
CA GLY A 222 2.78 -8.76 -10.22
C GLY A 222 1.78 -7.68 -10.61
N VAL A 223 1.08 -7.90 -11.72
CA VAL A 223 -0.01 -7.06 -12.18
C VAL A 223 -1.32 -7.82 -12.04
N VAL A 224 -2.28 -7.26 -11.31
CA VAL A 224 -3.61 -7.86 -11.16
C VAL A 224 -4.61 -6.96 -11.86
N SER A 225 -5.17 -7.44 -12.98
CA SER A 225 -6.15 -6.67 -13.75
C SER A 225 -5.68 -5.25 -14.05
N GLY A 226 -4.44 -5.08 -14.54
CA GLY A 226 -3.87 -3.77 -14.85
C GLY A 226 -3.46 -2.92 -13.65
N ILE A 227 -3.37 -3.47 -12.44
CA ILE A 227 -2.89 -2.76 -11.24
C ILE A 227 -1.59 -3.41 -10.76
N ASN A 228 -0.52 -2.62 -10.67
CA ASN A 228 0.76 -3.07 -10.13
C ASN A 228 0.62 -3.28 -8.62
N VAL A 229 0.94 -4.48 -8.14
CA VAL A 229 0.88 -4.81 -6.71
C VAL A 229 2.28 -5.02 -6.16
N HIS A 230 2.57 -4.36 -5.04
CA HIS A 230 3.79 -4.58 -4.27
C HIS A 230 3.51 -4.96 -2.82
N LEU A 231 4.38 -5.80 -2.29
CA LEU A 231 4.46 -6.07 -0.87
C LEU A 231 5.72 -5.40 -0.33
N ASP A 232 5.53 -4.51 0.62
CA ASP A 232 6.58 -3.69 1.20
C ASP A 232 6.83 -4.17 2.64
N ILE A 233 8.03 -4.72 2.90
CA ILE A 233 8.41 -5.15 4.24
C ILE A 233 9.44 -4.15 4.78
N ALA A 234 9.02 -3.37 5.78
CA ALA A 234 9.90 -2.45 6.48
C ALA A 234 10.99 -3.21 7.23
N THR A 235 12.23 -2.76 7.15
CA THR A 235 13.34 -3.32 7.92
C THR A 235 13.32 -2.78 9.35
N TYR A 236 14.13 -3.36 10.23
CA TYR A 236 14.33 -2.83 11.60
C TYR A 236 14.84 -1.37 11.62
N SER A 237 15.42 -0.88 10.52
CA SER A 237 15.91 0.49 10.40
C SER A 237 14.77 1.50 10.25
N GLN A 238 13.58 1.06 9.83
CA GLN A 238 12.42 1.92 9.70
C GLN A 238 11.79 2.18 11.08
N ASN A 239 11.99 3.39 11.59
CA ASN A 239 11.35 3.83 12.82
C ASN A 239 9.98 4.45 12.55
N THR A 240 8.97 3.61 12.29
CA THR A 240 7.62 4.06 11.93
C THR A 240 6.99 4.97 13.01
N ARG A 241 7.29 4.73 14.29
CA ARG A 241 6.85 5.61 15.38
C ARG A 241 7.45 7.01 15.25
N TYR A 242 8.74 7.12 14.94
CA TYR A 242 9.39 8.40 14.71
C TYR A 242 8.80 9.10 13.48
N THR A 243 8.68 8.40 12.35
CA THR A 243 8.08 8.96 11.13
C THR A 243 6.71 9.58 11.41
N ARG A 244 5.81 8.81 12.04
CA ARG A 244 4.44 9.26 12.32
C ARG A 244 4.34 10.41 13.31
N LYS A 245 5.28 10.52 14.27
CA LYS A 245 5.22 11.52 15.34
C LYS A 245 6.04 12.77 15.06
N ALA A 246 7.13 12.65 14.31
CA ALA A 246 8.10 13.73 14.10
C ALA A 246 8.06 14.28 12.67
N LEU A 247 7.90 13.40 11.67
CA LEU A 247 8.02 13.77 10.26
C LEU A 247 6.68 14.08 9.61
N LEU A 248 5.61 13.37 9.98
CA LEU A 248 4.28 13.64 9.43
C LEU A 248 3.72 14.96 9.98
N LYS A 249 3.32 15.86 9.08
CA LYS A 249 2.71 17.17 9.41
C LYS A 249 1.28 17.25 8.92
N PRO A 250 0.40 18.01 9.60
CA PRO A 250 -0.94 18.28 9.11
C PRO A 250 -0.93 18.90 7.71
N LEU A 251 -1.60 18.26 6.76
CA LEU A 251 -1.88 18.84 5.45
C LEU A 251 -3.28 19.45 5.46
N ASN A 252 -3.37 20.76 5.20
CA ASN A 252 -4.65 21.44 5.04
C ASN A 252 -4.96 21.55 3.53
N GLY A 253 -6.10 20.99 3.11
CA GLY A 253 -6.57 21.01 1.71
C GLY A 253 -7.27 22.29 1.28
#